data_AF-M9SJW1-F1
#
_entry.id   AF-M9SJW1-F1
#
_cell.length_a   1.000
_cell.length_b   1.000
_cell.length_c   1.000
_cell.angle_alpha   90.00
_cell.angle_beta   90.00
_cell.angle_gamma   90.00
#
_symmetry.space_group_name_H-M   'P 1'
#
loop_
_entity.id
_entity.type
_entity.pdbx_description
1 polymer ?
#
loop_
_entity_poly.entity_id
_entity_poly.type
_entity_poly.pdbx_seq_one_letter_code
_entity_poly.pdbx_strand_id
1 'polypeptide(L)'
;MGRSSVSGTFQCGECGRVFTGTIRLPRKIEVKVMFSDQDVTEVTRTVLMEDEIVQVGDEFDLDDGRHVQITYIDNAEGKRRKSCPAPEVKALWVKSFDILHVKASINDYKRTYPMYLEAEPDDEFTIGMIMNFDTWDAVIHAIKTKTKLMRRGTAEARDIVRIYGKKLNGQRPEEILVDEDEPFDESLYDDGTMDLDE
;
A
#
# COMPACT_ATOMS: atom_id res chain seq x y z
N MET A 1 -21.41 -26.98 -13.69
CA MET A 1 -22.44 -26.84 -12.63
C MET A 1 -22.06 -27.73 -11.45
N GLY A 2 -21.24 -27.24 -10.52
CA GLY A 2 -20.72 -28.03 -9.39
C GLY A 2 -21.76 -28.14 -8.28
N ARG A 3 -22.05 -29.35 -7.82
CA ARG A 3 -23.04 -29.63 -6.77
C ARG A 3 -22.54 -29.11 -5.41
N SER A 4 -23.18 -28.08 -4.89
CA SER A 4 -22.86 -27.38 -3.63
C SER A 4 -23.48 -28.05 -2.39
N SER A 5 -23.45 -29.38 -2.35
CA SER A 5 -23.88 -30.12 -1.17
C SER A 5 -23.21 -31.50 -1.08
N VAL A 6 -22.76 -31.84 0.13
CA VAL A 6 -22.27 -33.17 0.46
C VAL A 6 -23.39 -33.88 1.18
N SER A 7 -23.89 -34.96 0.58
CA SER A 7 -24.84 -35.86 1.21
C SER A 7 -24.08 -37.08 1.70
N GLY A 8 -24.29 -37.44 2.96
CA GLY A 8 -23.49 -38.48 3.59
C GLY A 8 -23.92 -38.76 5.02
N THR A 9 -23.27 -39.74 5.60
CA THR A 9 -23.37 -40.06 7.02
C THR A 9 -22.17 -39.44 7.71
N PHE A 10 -22.42 -38.50 8.61
CA PHE A 10 -21.40 -37.72 9.31
C PHE A 10 -21.35 -38.16 10.77
N GLN A 11 -20.15 -38.23 11.34
CA GLN A 11 -19.92 -38.54 12.75
C GLN A 11 -19.38 -37.30 13.46
N CYS A 12 -20.02 -36.88 14.55
CA CYS A 12 -19.53 -35.80 15.39
C CYS A 12 -18.22 -36.21 16.08
N GLY A 13 -17.15 -35.42 15.93
CA GLY A 13 -15.85 -35.68 16.56
C GLY A 13 -15.87 -35.51 18.09
N GLU A 14 -16.78 -34.73 18.65
CA GLU A 14 -16.88 -34.50 20.10
C GLU A 14 -17.75 -35.53 20.84
N CYS A 15 -18.92 -35.87 20.30
CA CYS A 15 -19.89 -36.75 20.98
C CYS A 15 -20.10 -38.11 20.30
N GLY A 16 -19.43 -38.38 19.18
CA GLY A 16 -19.52 -39.65 18.45
C GLY A 16 -20.87 -39.92 17.76
N ARG A 17 -21.83 -39.00 17.88
CA ARG A 17 -23.17 -39.13 17.30
C ARG A 17 -23.09 -39.14 15.77
N VAL A 18 -23.68 -40.17 15.17
CA VAL A 18 -23.77 -40.35 13.73
C VAL A 18 -25.11 -39.81 13.23
N PHE A 19 -25.10 -38.97 12.20
CA PHE A 19 -26.31 -38.50 11.54
C PHE A 19 -26.16 -38.54 10.02
N THR A 20 -27.24 -38.90 9.32
CA THR A 20 -27.29 -38.85 7.86
C THR A 20 -27.98 -37.56 7.46
N GLY A 21 -27.31 -36.77 6.62
CA GLY A 21 -27.82 -35.47 6.21
C GLY A 21 -27.15 -34.93 4.96
N THR A 22 -27.57 -33.72 4.59
CA THR A 22 -26.99 -32.97 3.48
C THR A 22 -26.40 -31.68 4.05
N ILE A 23 -25.08 -31.54 3.99
CA ILE A 23 -24.38 -30.32 4.40
C ILE A 23 -24.19 -29.45 3.16
N ARG A 24 -24.65 -28.21 3.25
CA ARG A 24 -24.44 -27.20 2.21
C ARG A 24 -23.13 -26.49 2.51
N LEU A 25 -22.19 -26.58 1.56
CA LEU A 25 -20.95 -25.81 1.66
C LEU A 25 -21.23 -24.35 1.30
N PRO A 26 -20.63 -23.38 2.01
CA PRO A 26 -20.77 -21.97 1.68
C PRO A 26 -20.29 -21.74 0.25
N ARG A 27 -21.03 -20.90 -0.48
CA ARG A 27 -20.72 -20.58 -1.87
C ARG A 27 -19.73 -19.43 -1.93
N LYS A 28 -18.90 -19.41 -2.98
CA LYS A 28 -18.07 -18.26 -3.33
C LYS A 28 -18.94 -17.17 -3.96
N ILE A 29 -18.80 -15.94 -3.50
CA ILE A 29 -19.52 -14.76 -3.99
C ILE A 29 -18.46 -13.78 -4.51
N GLU A 30 -18.61 -13.36 -5.76
CA GLU A 30 -17.75 -12.33 -6.35
C GLU A 30 -18.30 -10.94 -5.99
N VAL A 31 -17.47 -10.12 -5.37
CA VAL A 31 -17.84 -8.79 -4.88
C VAL A 31 -16.96 -7.73 -5.55
N LYS A 32 -17.55 -6.58 -5.87
CA LYS A 32 -16.81 -5.45 -6.47
C LYS A 32 -15.94 -4.77 -5.43
N VAL A 33 -14.73 -4.40 -5.83
CA VAL A 33 -13.80 -3.62 -5.02
C VAL A 33 -13.50 -2.32 -5.76
N MET A 34 -13.75 -1.21 -5.10
CA MET A 34 -13.37 0.13 -5.52
C MET A 34 -12.03 0.45 -4.86
N PHE A 35 -10.96 0.35 -5.62
CA PHE A 35 -9.62 0.69 -5.17
C PHE A 35 -9.39 2.17 -5.41
N SER A 36 -9.21 2.93 -4.33
CA SER A 36 -8.91 4.35 -4.39
C SER A 36 -7.42 4.56 -4.17
N ASP A 37 -6.76 5.17 -5.15
CA ASP A 37 -5.38 5.65 -5.03
C ASP A 37 -5.31 7.11 -5.50
N GLN A 38 -5.13 8.02 -4.54
CA GLN A 38 -5.16 9.46 -4.76
C GLN A 38 -6.38 9.91 -5.58
N ASP A 39 -6.16 10.44 -6.78
CA ASP A 39 -7.19 10.95 -7.70
C ASP A 39 -7.76 9.89 -8.65
N VAL A 40 -7.24 8.65 -8.60
CA VAL A 40 -7.65 7.56 -9.47
C VAL A 40 -8.45 6.53 -8.68
N THR A 41 -9.62 6.17 -9.20
CA THR A 41 -10.41 5.06 -8.68
C THR A 41 -10.45 3.96 -9.72
N GLU A 42 -9.91 2.80 -9.37
CA GLU A 42 -9.96 1.59 -10.18
C GLU A 42 -11.05 0.64 -9.66
N VAL A 43 -11.68 -0.09 -10.57
CA VAL A 43 -12.68 -1.10 -10.24
C VAL A 43 -12.09 -2.49 -10.46
N THR A 44 -11.94 -3.24 -9.38
CA THR A 44 -11.53 -4.64 -9.39
C THR A 44 -12.57 -5.52 -8.67
N ARG A 45 -12.25 -6.78 -8.42
CA ARG A 45 -13.14 -7.75 -7.77
C ARG A 45 -12.37 -8.65 -6.82
N THR A 46 -13.06 -9.14 -5.80
CA THR A 46 -12.55 -10.15 -4.87
C THR A 46 -13.61 -11.24 -4.65
N VAL A 47 -13.20 -12.37 -4.09
CA VAL A 47 -14.07 -13.52 -3.83
C VAL A 47 -14.20 -13.72 -2.32
N LEU A 48 -15.42 -13.59 -1.82
CA LEU A 48 -15.76 -13.84 -0.41
C LEU A 48 -16.55 -15.15 -0.26
N MET A 49 -16.53 -15.75 0.93
CA MET A 49 -17.43 -16.87 1.24
C MET A 49 -18.80 -16.36 1.72
N GLU A 50 -19.87 -17.12 1.42
CA GLU A 50 -21.26 -16.76 1.77
C GLU A 50 -21.49 -16.57 3.28
N ASP A 51 -20.70 -17.23 4.13
CA ASP A 51 -20.74 -17.15 5.59
C ASP A 51 -19.77 -16.13 6.20
N GLU A 52 -19.02 -15.41 5.35
CA GLU A 52 -18.05 -14.41 5.78
C GLU A 52 -18.72 -13.08 6.18
N ILE A 53 -18.16 -12.42 7.17
CA ILE A 53 -18.58 -11.08 7.62
C ILE A 53 -17.39 -10.15 7.44
N VAL A 54 -17.54 -9.14 6.60
CA VAL A 54 -16.53 -8.11 6.38
C VAL A 54 -16.76 -6.90 7.29
N GLN A 55 -15.68 -6.25 7.69
CA GLN A 55 -15.67 -5.06 8.53
C GLN A 55 -14.74 -3.99 7.97
N VAL A 56 -15.05 -2.73 8.28
CA VAL A 56 -14.14 -1.61 8.00
C VAL A 56 -12.89 -1.80 8.85
N GLY A 57 -11.71 -1.76 8.22
CA GLY A 57 -10.43 -2.07 8.81
C GLY A 57 -9.89 -3.46 8.47
N ASP A 58 -10.71 -4.36 7.91
CA ASP A 58 -10.21 -5.66 7.46
C ASP A 58 -9.23 -5.50 6.30
N GLU A 59 -8.21 -6.36 6.28
CA GLU A 59 -7.10 -6.36 5.33
C GLU A 59 -7.12 -7.65 4.50
N PHE A 60 -6.80 -7.55 3.21
CA PHE A 60 -6.72 -8.69 2.31
C PHE A 60 -5.88 -8.40 1.06
N ASP A 61 -5.48 -9.46 0.37
CA ASP A 61 -4.74 -9.37 -0.90
C ASP A 61 -5.70 -9.41 -2.09
N LEU A 62 -5.46 -8.53 -3.07
CA LEU A 62 -6.09 -8.60 -4.39
C LEU A 62 -5.40 -9.65 -5.27
N ASP A 63 -6.11 -10.13 -6.29
CA ASP A 63 -5.58 -11.14 -7.24
C ASP A 63 -4.34 -10.66 -8.01
N ASP A 64 -4.09 -9.35 -8.07
CA ASP A 64 -2.89 -8.74 -8.68
C ASP A 64 -1.72 -8.56 -7.70
N GLY A 65 -1.88 -8.98 -6.45
CA GLY A 65 -0.85 -8.95 -5.42
C GLY A 65 -0.82 -7.68 -4.56
N ARG A 66 -1.74 -6.73 -4.77
CA ARG A 66 -1.85 -5.54 -3.92
C ARG A 66 -2.48 -5.88 -2.57
N HIS A 67 -1.85 -5.44 -1.49
CA HIS A 67 -2.42 -5.53 -0.15
C HIS A 67 -3.31 -4.32 0.15
N VAL A 68 -4.52 -4.54 0.63
CA VAL A 68 -5.53 -3.48 0.76
C VAL A 68 -6.31 -3.56 2.06
N GLN A 69 -6.78 -2.40 2.53
CA GLN A 69 -7.61 -2.29 3.73
C GLN A 69 -8.97 -1.68 3.39
N ILE A 70 -10.03 -2.26 3.93
CA ILE A 70 -11.40 -1.77 3.78
C ILE A 70 -11.55 -0.44 4.53
N THR A 71 -11.81 0.64 3.78
CA THR A 71 -12.11 1.96 4.35
C THR A 71 -13.61 2.16 4.55
N TYR A 72 -14.42 1.54 3.69
CA TYR A 72 -15.86 1.73 3.68
C TYR A 72 -16.59 0.58 2.96
N ILE A 73 -17.79 0.22 3.43
CA ILE A 73 -18.61 -0.87 2.86
C ILE A 73 -19.95 -0.31 2.37
N ASP A 74 -20.21 -0.44 1.07
CA ASP A 74 -21.52 -0.21 0.46
C ASP A 74 -22.33 -1.49 0.48
N ASN A 75 -23.44 -1.48 1.21
CA ASN A 75 -24.36 -2.62 1.21
C ASN A 75 -25.31 -2.60 -0.01
N ALA A 76 -26.08 -3.67 -0.19
CA ALA A 76 -27.05 -3.82 -1.28
C ALA A 76 -28.10 -2.70 -1.34
N GLU A 77 -28.42 -2.06 -0.20
CA GLU A 77 -29.31 -0.90 -0.11
C GLU A 77 -28.62 0.43 -0.45
N GLY A 78 -27.31 0.44 -0.71
CA GLY A 78 -26.50 1.65 -0.94
C GLY A 78 -26.23 2.47 0.32
N LYS A 79 -26.30 1.85 1.50
CA LYS A 79 -26.06 2.48 2.79
C LYS A 79 -24.68 2.13 3.32
N ARG A 80 -24.13 3.12 4.04
CA ARG A 80 -22.86 2.97 4.74
C ARG A 80 -22.96 2.06 5.95
N ARG A 81 -22.09 1.04 6.02
CA ARG A 81 -22.00 0.11 7.15
C ARG A 81 -20.56 -0.07 7.62
N LYS A 82 -20.40 -0.31 8.92
CA LYS A 82 -19.12 -0.66 9.54
C LYS A 82 -18.79 -2.15 9.44
N SER A 83 -19.83 -2.98 9.29
CA SER A 83 -19.73 -4.42 9.06
C SER A 83 -20.93 -4.90 8.27
N CYS A 84 -20.73 -5.90 7.42
CA CYS A 84 -21.76 -6.43 6.55
C CYS A 84 -21.48 -7.93 6.25
N PRO A 85 -22.50 -8.80 6.25
CA PRO A 85 -22.37 -10.15 5.70
C PRO A 85 -22.01 -10.07 4.21
N ALA A 86 -21.12 -10.94 3.73
CA ALA A 86 -20.68 -10.97 2.34
C ALA A 86 -21.83 -10.97 1.29
N PRO A 87 -22.96 -11.68 1.49
CA PRO A 87 -24.09 -11.66 0.55
C PRO A 87 -24.79 -10.31 0.42
N GLU A 88 -24.64 -9.43 1.42
CA GLU A 88 -25.25 -8.10 1.45
C GLU A 88 -24.30 -7.00 0.95
N VAL A 89 -23.05 -7.34 0.65
CA VAL A 89 -22.05 -6.39 0.14
C VAL A 89 -22.30 -6.12 -1.34
N LYS A 90 -22.47 -4.84 -1.70
CA LYS A 90 -22.56 -4.39 -3.09
C LYS A 90 -21.18 -4.00 -3.62
N ALA A 91 -20.40 -3.27 -2.83
CA ALA A 91 -19.05 -2.88 -3.15
C ALA A 91 -18.23 -2.65 -1.87
N LEU A 92 -16.98 -3.08 -1.89
CA LEU A 92 -15.97 -2.74 -0.90
C LEU A 92 -15.17 -1.55 -1.40
N TRP A 93 -15.03 -0.53 -0.57
CA TRP A 93 -14.11 0.57 -0.82
C TRP A 93 -12.86 0.30 -0.04
N VAL A 94 -11.74 0.22 -0.75
CA VAL A 94 -10.45 -0.11 -0.17
C VAL A 94 -9.43 0.92 -0.59
N LYS A 95 -8.38 1.03 0.20
CA LYS A 95 -7.16 1.75 -0.15
C LYS A 95 -6.00 0.78 -0.09
N SER A 96 -4.88 1.13 -0.73
CA SER A 96 -3.62 0.44 -0.48
C SER A 96 -3.33 0.43 1.01
N PHE A 97 -3.15 -0.76 1.54
CA PHE A 97 -2.58 -0.99 2.85
C PHE A 97 -1.15 -1.42 2.59
N ASP A 98 -0.21 -0.85 3.33
CA ASP A 98 1.22 -1.14 3.17
C ASP A 98 1.89 -0.69 1.86
N ILE A 99 1.33 0.25 1.10
CA ILE A 99 2.10 1.00 0.09
C ILE A 99 2.13 2.47 0.48
N LEU A 100 3.29 2.91 0.98
CA LEU A 100 3.59 4.31 1.27
C LEU A 100 4.14 5.00 0.03
N HIS A 101 3.63 6.19 -0.24
CA HIS A 101 4.20 7.09 -1.23
C HIS A 101 5.24 7.99 -0.57
N VAL A 102 6.50 7.56 -0.57
CA VAL A 102 7.60 8.32 -0.01
C VAL A 102 7.97 9.45 -0.96
N LYS A 103 7.83 10.70 -0.49
CA LYS A 103 8.19 11.90 -1.26
C LYS A 103 9.70 11.95 -1.46
N ALA A 104 10.16 12.20 -2.68
CA ALA A 104 11.56 12.42 -2.99
C ALA A 104 11.76 13.72 -3.78
N SER A 105 12.81 14.46 -3.47
CA SER A 105 13.23 15.65 -4.19
C SER A 105 14.60 15.39 -4.79
N ILE A 106 14.66 15.26 -6.12
CA ILE A 106 15.90 14.93 -6.82
C ILE A 106 16.46 16.17 -7.50
N ASN A 107 17.66 16.59 -7.12
CA ASN A 107 18.35 17.71 -7.75
C ASN A 107 19.30 17.20 -8.85
N ASP A 108 19.21 17.78 -10.04
CA ASP A 108 20.08 17.46 -11.19
C ASP A 108 21.23 18.47 -11.40
N TYR A 109 21.60 19.20 -10.35
CA TYR A 109 22.52 20.34 -10.30
C TYR A 109 21.97 21.64 -10.91
N LYS A 110 20.81 21.61 -11.58
CA LYS A 110 20.19 22.79 -12.19
C LYS A 110 18.75 23.02 -11.72
N ARG A 111 18.02 21.95 -11.47
CA ARG A 111 16.61 21.91 -11.12
C ARG A 111 16.35 20.76 -10.13
N THR A 112 15.28 20.91 -9.37
CA THR A 112 14.78 19.86 -8.49
C THR A 112 13.50 19.28 -9.05
N TYR A 113 13.40 17.95 -9.03
CA TYR A 113 12.25 17.18 -9.48
C TYR A 113 11.55 16.56 -8.27
N PRO A 114 10.27 16.86 -8.04
CA PRO A 114 9.46 16.14 -7.06
C PRO A 114 9.08 14.77 -7.64
N MET A 115 9.34 13.73 -6.87
CA MET A 115 9.09 12.33 -7.21
C MET A 115 8.36 11.64 -6.06
N TYR A 116 7.66 10.55 -6.37
CA TYR A 116 7.05 9.65 -5.39
C TYR A 116 7.63 8.25 -5.60
N LEU A 117 8.03 7.61 -4.50
CA LEU A 117 8.51 6.23 -4.47
C LEU A 117 7.48 5.39 -3.74
N GLU A 118 7.04 4.30 -4.35
CA GLU A 118 6.21 3.28 -3.69
C GLU A 118 7.11 2.41 -2.82
N ALA A 119 6.74 2.22 -1.55
CA ALA A 119 7.51 1.44 -0.59
C ALA A 119 6.61 0.80 0.48
N GLU A 120 6.99 -0.37 0.98
CA GLU A 120 6.34 -0.99 2.14
C GLU A 120 6.69 -0.22 3.43
N PRO A 121 5.87 -0.23 4.49
CA PRO A 121 6.11 0.55 5.69
C PRO A 121 7.43 0.22 6.42
N ASP A 122 7.93 -0.98 6.25
CA ASP A 122 9.18 -1.53 6.79
C ASP A 122 10.35 -1.48 5.78
N ASP A 123 10.14 -0.99 4.56
CA ASP A 123 11.23 -0.77 3.61
C ASP A 123 12.24 0.25 4.16
N GLU A 124 13.52 -0.10 4.06
CA GLU A 124 14.62 0.70 4.59
C GLU A 124 15.33 1.49 3.49
N PHE A 125 15.33 2.82 3.63
CA PHE A 125 16.09 3.72 2.75
C PHE A 125 17.40 4.11 3.41
N THR A 126 18.51 3.82 2.73
CA THR A 126 19.86 4.09 3.23
C THR A 126 20.49 5.26 2.48
N ILE A 127 21.19 6.12 3.22
CA ILE A 127 21.95 7.22 2.60
C ILE A 127 23.14 6.64 1.84
N GLY A 128 23.25 7.02 0.57
CA GLY A 128 24.16 6.43 -0.42
C GLY A 128 23.52 5.36 -1.31
N MET A 129 22.27 4.96 -1.03
CA MET A 129 21.52 4.06 -1.92
C MET A 129 21.23 4.73 -3.25
N ILE A 130 21.30 3.94 -4.33
CA ILE A 130 20.94 4.36 -5.69
C ILE A 130 19.46 4.03 -5.91
N MET A 131 18.67 5.06 -6.18
CA MET A 131 17.31 4.96 -6.69
C MET A 131 17.36 4.94 -8.21
N ASN A 132 16.79 3.88 -8.80
CA ASN A 132 16.74 3.72 -10.25
C ASN A 132 15.38 4.20 -10.74
N PHE A 133 15.38 5.17 -11.65
CA PHE A 133 14.17 5.61 -12.36
C PHE A 133 14.28 5.20 -13.83
N ASP A 134 13.16 5.18 -14.56
CA ASP A 134 13.10 4.67 -15.94
C ASP A 134 14.13 5.26 -16.91
N THR A 135 14.56 6.50 -16.67
CA THR A 135 15.44 7.25 -17.57
C THR A 135 16.73 7.77 -16.94
N TRP A 136 16.89 7.63 -15.62
CA TRP A 136 18.06 8.11 -14.90
C TRP A 136 18.11 7.55 -13.48
N ASP A 137 19.30 7.58 -12.87
CA ASP A 137 19.51 7.14 -11.49
C ASP A 137 19.84 8.33 -10.59
N ALA A 138 19.53 8.22 -9.30
CA ALA A 138 19.94 9.20 -8.30
C ALA A 138 20.44 8.54 -7.02
N VAL A 139 21.38 9.18 -6.36
CA VAL A 139 21.88 8.76 -5.05
C VAL A 139 21.15 9.52 -3.96
N ILE A 140 20.68 8.81 -2.93
CA ILE A 140 20.14 9.42 -1.72
C ILE A 140 21.30 10.04 -0.92
N HIS A 141 21.23 11.33 -0.61
CA HIS A 141 22.26 11.98 0.21
C HIS A 141 21.73 12.55 1.54
N ALA A 142 20.41 12.72 1.67
CA ALA A 142 19.78 13.05 2.94
C ALA A 142 18.34 12.51 3.01
N ILE A 143 17.88 12.23 4.22
CA ILE A 143 16.51 11.75 4.48
C ILE A 143 15.92 12.58 5.62
N LYS A 144 14.81 13.28 5.35
CA LYS A 144 14.01 13.95 6.37
C LYS A 144 13.06 12.94 6.96
N THR A 145 13.26 12.63 8.23
CA THR A 145 12.32 11.83 9.03
C THR A 145 11.39 12.73 9.81
N LYS A 146 10.35 12.17 10.43
CA LYS A 146 9.41 12.90 11.32
C LYS A 146 10.13 13.61 12.48
N THR A 147 11.27 13.10 12.92
CA THR A 147 12.00 13.64 14.08
C THR A 147 13.20 14.50 13.70
N LYS A 148 13.90 14.15 12.61
CA LYS A 148 15.18 14.81 12.25
C LYS A 148 15.53 14.65 10.78
N LEU A 149 16.40 15.55 10.30
CA LEU A 149 17.12 15.35 9.05
C LEU A 149 18.32 14.43 9.28
N MET A 150 18.41 13.36 8.48
CA MET A 150 19.51 12.40 8.51
C MET A 150 20.42 12.63 7.30
N ARG A 151 21.73 12.60 7.54
CA ARG A 151 22.78 12.61 6.50
C ARG A 151 23.65 11.36 6.49
N ARG A 152 23.40 10.43 7.43
CA ARG A 152 24.04 9.11 7.50
C ARG A 152 23.06 8.08 8.04
N GLY A 153 23.28 6.82 7.71
CA GLY A 153 22.48 5.69 8.18
C GLY A 153 21.22 5.43 7.34
N THR A 154 20.23 4.83 7.98
CA THR A 154 19.06 4.22 7.35
C THR A 154 17.78 4.63 8.09
N ALA A 155 16.66 4.74 7.36
CA ALA A 155 15.33 4.96 7.93
C ALA A 155 14.28 4.07 7.25
N GLU A 156 13.31 3.62 8.04
CA GLU A 156 12.11 2.94 7.55
C GLU A 156 11.17 3.91 6.83
N ALA A 157 10.53 3.47 5.75
CA ALA A 157 9.62 4.27 4.93
C ALA A 157 8.54 4.98 5.74
N ARG A 158 8.00 4.32 6.78
CA ARG A 158 6.97 4.88 7.69
C ARG A 158 7.40 6.16 8.42
N ASP A 159 8.69 6.37 8.60
CA ASP A 159 9.23 7.50 9.34
C ASP A 159 9.75 8.60 8.43
N ILE A 160 9.78 8.37 7.12
CA ILE A 160 10.29 9.31 6.13
C ILE A 160 9.20 10.32 5.76
N VAL A 161 9.57 11.59 5.87
CA VAL A 161 8.79 12.73 5.37
C VAL A 161 9.21 13.08 3.94
N ARG A 162 10.52 13.07 3.66
CA ARG A 162 11.07 13.34 2.32
C ARG A 162 12.49 12.78 2.15
N ILE A 163 12.78 12.21 1.00
CA ILE A 163 14.12 11.81 0.57
C ILE A 163 14.72 12.92 -0.29
N TYR A 164 15.99 13.24 -0.09
CA TYR A 164 16.74 14.14 -0.97
C TYR A 164 17.81 13.35 -1.71
N GLY A 165 17.77 13.46 -3.04
CA GLY A 165 18.70 12.77 -3.92
C GLY A 165 19.37 13.71 -4.89
N LYS A 166 20.53 13.30 -5.38
CA LYS A 166 21.24 13.95 -6.48
C LYS A 166 21.31 13.02 -7.66
N LYS A 167 20.98 13.52 -8.85
CA LYS A 167 21.03 12.74 -10.09
C LYS A 167 22.46 12.29 -10.40
N LEU A 168 22.62 11.03 -10.77
CA LEU A 168 23.88 10.48 -11.26
C LEU A 168 24.10 10.91 -12.72
N ASN A 169 25.15 11.71 -12.97
CA ASN A 169 25.59 12.11 -14.32
C ASN A 169 26.92 11.42 -14.67
N GLY A 170 26.99 10.09 -14.55
CA GLY A 170 28.21 9.30 -14.81
C GLY A 170 29.29 9.40 -13.72
N GLN A 171 28.99 10.08 -12.61
CA GLN A 171 29.81 10.12 -11.40
C GLN A 171 29.52 8.90 -10.53
N ARG A 172 30.51 8.48 -9.73
CA ARG A 172 30.27 7.44 -8.73
C ARG A 172 29.48 8.03 -7.56
N PRO A 173 28.53 7.29 -6.95
CA PRO A 173 27.76 7.77 -5.80
C PRO A 173 28.65 8.31 -4.67
N GLU A 174 29.77 7.65 -4.41
CA GLU A 174 30.77 8.05 -3.41
C GLU A 174 31.28 9.48 -3.63
N GLU A 175 31.42 9.93 -4.88
CA GLU A 175 31.95 11.25 -5.24
C GLU A 175 30.93 12.38 -4.99
N ILE A 176 29.65 12.04 -4.87
CA ILE A 176 28.55 12.98 -4.62
C ILE A 176 28.29 13.13 -3.11
N LEU A 177 28.63 12.10 -2.33
CA LEU A 177 28.45 12.06 -0.89
C LEU A 177 29.61 12.74 -0.12
N VAL A 178 30.68 13.19 -0.80
CA VAL A 178 31.91 13.71 -0.16
C VAL A 178 31.71 15.09 0.51
N ASP A 179 30.68 15.84 0.13
CA ASP A 179 30.36 17.16 0.74
C ASP A 179 29.58 17.01 2.06
N GLU A 180 30.08 16.21 2.99
CA GLU A 180 29.43 16.01 4.30
C GLU A 180 29.55 17.26 5.21
N ASP A 181 30.61 18.04 5.00
CA ASP A 181 30.91 19.27 5.75
C ASP A 181 30.16 20.49 5.22
N GLU A 182 29.53 20.41 4.03
CA GLU A 182 28.67 21.50 3.57
C GLU A 182 27.35 21.53 4.35
N PRO A 183 26.88 22.71 4.77
CA PRO A 183 25.54 22.83 5.32
C PRO A 183 24.51 22.37 4.28
N PHE A 184 23.55 21.55 4.70
CA PHE A 184 22.45 21.12 3.87
C PHE A 184 21.58 22.33 3.61
N ASP A 185 21.64 22.79 2.37
CA ASP A 185 20.83 23.88 1.89
C ASP A 185 19.51 23.31 1.34
N GLU A 186 18.47 23.32 2.18
CA GLU A 186 17.14 22.85 1.79
C GLU A 186 16.55 23.71 0.66
N SER A 187 17.02 24.94 0.46
CA SER A 187 16.55 25.84 -0.60
C SER A 187 16.90 25.35 -2.01
N LEU A 188 17.94 24.52 -2.15
CA LEU A 188 18.27 23.87 -3.42
C LEU A 188 17.18 22.87 -3.87
N TYR A 189 16.29 22.48 -2.96
CA TYR A 189 15.22 21.52 -3.16
C TYR A 189 13.83 22.15 -3.04
N ASP A 190 13.78 23.46 -2.88
CA ASP A 190 12.54 24.23 -2.93
C ASP A 190 12.22 24.53 -4.40
N ASP A 191 11.41 23.67 -5.02
CA ASP A 191 10.84 23.93 -6.34
C ASP A 191 9.56 24.79 -6.26
N GLY A 192 9.25 25.35 -5.08
CA GLY A 192 8.02 26.10 -4.85
C GLY A 192 6.82 25.16 -4.84
N THR A 193 6.84 24.14 -3.98
CA THR A 193 5.66 23.30 -3.73
C THR A 193 4.43 24.20 -3.55
N MET A 194 3.49 24.07 -4.49
CA MET A 194 2.12 24.51 -4.34
C MET A 194 1.63 24.08 -2.95
N ASP A 195 1.17 25.07 -2.18
CA ASP A 195 0.24 24.87 -1.08
C ASP A 195 -0.93 24.01 -1.60
N LEU A 196 -0.90 22.73 -1.28
CA LEU A 196 -2.07 21.87 -1.33
C LEU A 196 -2.22 21.32 0.08
N ASP A 197 -2.70 22.16 0.98
CA ASP A 197 -3.46 21.81 2.19
C ASP A 197 -4.03 23.12 2.82
N GLU A 198 -5.14 23.60 2.25
CA GLU A 198 -6.28 24.16 3.01
C GLU A 198 -7.48 23.21 2.83
#